data_AF-A0AAV6ZFY4-F1
#
_entry.id   AF-A0AAV6ZFY4-F1
#
_cell.length_a   1.000
_cell.length_b   1.000
_cell.length_c   1.000
_cell.angle_alpha   90.00
_cell.angle_beta   90.00
_cell.angle_gamma   90.00
#
_symmetry.space_group_name_H-M   'P 1'
#
loop_
_entity.id
_entity.type
_entity.pdbx_description
1 polymer ?
#
loop_
_entity_poly.entity_id
_entity_poly.type
_entity_poly.pdbx_seq_one_letter_code
_entity_poly.pdbx_strand_id
1 'polypeptide(L)'
;MSDPTVTAFLTKILCSHGGRLSKDLLSGYLELPREQIEQILEDEPQKFPVVGDLVLARSPIRICPKYLKNEPEDECDKLHLCRFYMRGKCKR
;
A
#
# COMPACT_ATOMS: atom_id res chain seq x y z
N MET A 1 9.41 -15.29 -0.54
CA MET A 1 8.65 -14.56 -1.59
C MET A 1 7.22 -15.00 -1.43
N SER A 2 6.37 -14.14 -0.89
CA SER A 2 4.95 -14.45 -0.69
C SER A 2 4.22 -14.56 -2.02
N ASP A 3 3.16 -15.37 -2.06
CA ASP A 3 2.27 -15.50 -3.20
C ASP A 3 1.74 -14.11 -3.65
N PRO A 4 1.95 -13.69 -4.92
CA PRO A 4 1.48 -12.41 -5.44
C PRO A 4 -0.03 -12.17 -5.25
N THR A 5 -0.83 -13.23 -5.30
CA THR A 5 -2.28 -13.20 -5.11
C THR A 5 -2.60 -12.78 -3.68
N VAL A 6 -1.90 -13.37 -2.71
CA VAL A 6 -2.06 -13.08 -1.29
C VAL A 6 -1.60 -11.67 -0.96
N THR A 7 -0.46 -11.23 -1.51
CA THR A 7 0.01 -9.84 -1.40
C THR A 7 -1.02 -8.84 -1.96
N ALA A 8 -1.59 -9.12 -3.13
CA ALA A 8 -2.60 -8.25 -3.74
C ALA A 8 -3.88 -8.19 -2.89
N PHE A 9 -4.32 -9.33 -2.37
CA PHE A 9 -5.49 -9.41 -1.50
C PHE A 9 -5.28 -8.66 -0.17
N LEU A 10 -4.13 -8.85 0.49
CA LEU A 10 -3.77 -8.11 1.70
C LEU A 10 -3.72 -6.60 1.47
N THR A 11 -3.14 -6.17 0.34
CA THR A 11 -3.15 -4.76 -0.07
C THR A 11 -4.58 -4.23 -0.19
N LYS A 12 -5.49 -4.99 -0.82
CA LYS A 12 -6.90 -4.61 -0.97
C LYS A 12 -7.60 -4.46 0.38
N ILE A 13 -7.43 -5.42 1.30
CA ILE A 13 -8.03 -5.38 2.63
C ILE A 13 -7.56 -4.16 3.42
N LEU A 14 -6.23 -3.95 3.51
CA LEU A 14 -5.66 -2.82 4.24
C LEU A 14 -6.11 -1.48 3.66
N CYS A 15 -6.02 -1.29 2.34
CA CYS A 15 -6.44 -0.04 1.68
C CYS A 15 -7.93 0.25 1.86
N SER A 16 -8.78 -0.78 1.91
CA SER A 16 -10.23 -0.62 2.17
C SER A 16 -10.53 -0.19 3.61
N HIS A 17 -9.60 -0.46 4.55
CA HIS A 17 -9.68 -0.07 5.96
C HIS A 17 -8.81 1.16 6.30
N GLY A 18 -8.61 2.06 5.34
CA GLY A 18 -7.83 3.29 5.55
C GLY A 18 -6.32 3.08 5.60
N GLY A 19 -5.84 1.96 5.06
CA GLY A 19 -4.42 1.65 4.90
C GLY A 19 -3.77 0.97 6.10
N ARG A 20 -4.54 0.57 7.12
CA ARG A 20 -4.01 -0.10 8.31
C ARG A 20 -5.03 -1.04 8.95
N LEU A 21 -4.55 -2.09 9.59
CA LEU A 21 -5.38 -3.01 10.38
C LEU A 21 -4.53 -3.70 11.47
N SER A 22 -5.16 -4.18 12.55
CA SER A 22 -4.47 -5.03 13.53
C SER A 22 -4.23 -6.44 12.99
N LYS A 23 -3.20 -7.13 13.49
CA LYS A 23 -2.92 -8.52 13.12
C LYS A 23 -4.09 -9.45 13.44
N ASP A 24 -4.72 -9.24 14.60
CA ASP A 24 -5.83 -10.10 15.04
C ASP A 24 -7.05 -10.02 14.11
N LEU A 25 -7.30 -8.86 13.50
CA LEU A 25 -8.40 -8.72 12.54
C LEU A 25 -8.05 -9.32 11.16
N LEU A 26 -6.78 -9.33 10.77
CA LEU A 26 -6.36 -9.86 9.47
C LEU A 26 -6.68 -11.34 9.30
N SER A 27 -6.54 -12.15 10.35
CA SER A 27 -6.88 -13.58 10.32
C SER A 27 -8.33 -13.82 9.93
N GLY A 28 -9.25 -12.99 10.43
CA GLY A 28 -10.68 -13.08 10.08
C GLY A 28 -11.00 -12.72 8.63
N TYR A 29 -10.22 -11.85 7.99
CA TYR A 29 -10.45 -11.45 6.61
C TYR A 29 -9.78 -12.34 5.57
N LEU A 30 -8.63 -12.92 5.94
CA LEU A 30 -7.83 -13.73 5.02
C LEU A 30 -8.26 -15.20 5.01
N GLU A 31 -9.02 -15.65 6.03
CA GLU A 31 -9.32 -17.07 6.24
C GLU A 31 -8.02 -17.93 6.27
N LEU A 32 -6.91 -17.33 6.71
CA LEU A 32 -5.60 -17.97 6.81
C LEU A 32 -5.18 -18.13 8.28
N PRO A 33 -4.41 -19.18 8.61
CA PRO A 33 -3.75 -19.32 9.90
C PRO A 33 -2.84 -18.14 10.23
N ARG A 34 -2.69 -17.85 11.53
CA ARG A 34 -1.89 -16.72 12.01
C ARG A 34 -0.44 -16.83 11.58
N GLU A 35 0.11 -18.04 11.59
CA GLU A 35 1.50 -18.31 11.22
C GLU A 35 1.77 -17.97 9.74
N GLN A 36 0.81 -18.25 8.86
CA GLN A 36 0.94 -17.90 7.45
C GLN A 36 0.92 -16.40 7.24
N ILE A 37 0.07 -15.69 7.97
CA ILE A 37 0.00 -14.22 7.92
C ILE A 37 1.32 -13.62 8.42
N GLU A 38 1.83 -14.10 9.55
CA GLU A 38 3.12 -13.65 10.08
C GLU A 38 4.25 -13.87 9.07
N GLN A 39 4.32 -15.04 8.43
CA GLN A 39 5.31 -15.30 7.38
C GLN A 39 5.20 -14.33 6.20
N ILE A 40 3.99 -14.01 5.73
CA ILE A 40 3.78 -13.05 4.63
C ILE A 40 4.27 -11.65 5.03
N LEU A 41 4.00 -11.23 6.27
CA LEU A 41 4.44 -9.93 6.77
C LEU A 41 5.96 -9.86 6.92
N GLU A 42 6.60 -10.95 7.31
CA GLU A 42 8.07 -11.09 7.38
C GLU A 42 8.73 -11.12 6.00
N ASP A 43 8.07 -11.74 5.01
CA ASP A 43 8.56 -11.83 3.64
C ASP A 43 8.48 -10.48 2.89
N GLU A 44 7.54 -9.60 3.23
CA GLU A 44 7.25 -8.35 2.51
C GLU A 44 7.24 -7.10 3.43
N PRO A 45 8.29 -6.84 4.23
CA PRO A 45 8.29 -5.79 5.25
C PRO A 45 8.23 -4.38 4.66
N GLN A 46 8.61 -4.21 3.39
CA GLN A 46 8.52 -2.93 2.69
C GLN A 46 7.10 -2.59 2.24
N LYS A 47 6.30 -3.61 1.90
CA LYS A 47 4.88 -3.44 1.51
C LYS A 47 3.96 -3.47 2.70
N PHE A 48 4.26 -4.30 3.71
CA PHE A 48 3.44 -4.48 4.90
C PHE A 48 4.22 -4.26 6.20
N PRO A 49 4.74 -3.04 6.45
CA PRO A 49 5.45 -2.77 7.68
C PRO A 49 4.53 -2.94 8.88
N VAL A 50 5.07 -3.55 9.93
CA VAL A 50 4.39 -3.81 11.19
C VAL A 50 4.91 -2.86 12.26
N VAL A 51 4.01 -2.18 12.98
CA VAL A 51 4.32 -1.29 14.11
C VAL A 51 3.48 -1.70 15.30
N GLY A 52 4.09 -2.39 16.27
CA GLY A 52 3.35 -3.04 17.35
C GLY A 52 2.42 -4.12 16.80
N ASP A 53 1.12 -3.97 17.01
CA ASP A 53 0.09 -4.86 16.47
C ASP A 53 -0.52 -4.38 15.13
N LEU A 54 -0.14 -3.19 14.65
CA LEU A 54 -0.69 -2.64 13.42
C LEU A 54 0.14 -3.03 12.20
N VAL A 55 -0.55 -3.52 11.18
CA VAL A 55 -0.02 -3.73 9.82
C VAL A 55 -0.46 -2.57 8.94
N LEU A 56 0.47 -2.02 8.18
CA LEU A 56 0.23 -0.88 7.29
C LEU A 56 0.34 -1.31 5.82
N ALA A 57 -0.47 -0.73 4.94
CA ALA A 57 -0.25 -0.85 3.50
C ALA A 57 0.70 0.24 3.02
N ARG A 58 1.80 -0.15 2.38
CA ARG A 58 2.78 0.74 1.78
C ARG A 58 3.06 0.33 0.35
N SER A 59 3.13 1.34 -0.54
CA SER A 59 3.55 1.15 -1.92
C SER A 59 4.87 1.90 -2.16
N PRO A 60 5.79 1.38 -2.98
CA PRO A 60 6.98 2.13 -3.40
C PRO A 60 6.63 3.24 -4.41
N ILE A 61 5.45 3.20 -5.04
CA ILE A 61 5.04 4.14 -6.07
C ILE A 61 4.97 5.58 -5.51
N ARG A 62 5.50 6.55 -6.26
CA ARG A 62 5.50 7.97 -5.91
C ARG A 62 4.91 8.82 -7.04
N ILE A 63 4.44 10.01 -6.70
CA ILE A 63 4.03 11.01 -7.67
C ILE A 63 5.28 11.65 -8.28
N CYS A 64 5.30 11.85 -9.60
CA CYS A 64 6.43 12.48 -10.28
C CYS A 64 6.59 13.95 -9.83
N PRO A 65 7.77 14.36 -9.34
CA PRO A 65 8.01 15.75 -8.96
C PRO A 65 8.06 16.70 -10.17
N LYS A 66 8.52 16.24 -11.35
CA LYS A 66 8.55 17.02 -12.59
C LYS A 66 7.15 17.31 -13.11
N TYR A 67 6.28 16.29 -13.12
CA TYR A 67 4.86 16.46 -13.44
C TYR A 67 4.20 17.54 -12.56
N LEU A 68 4.48 17.54 -11.25
CA LEU A 68 3.94 18.56 -10.34
C LEU A 68 4.46 19.99 -10.62
N LYS A 69 5.59 20.12 -11.33
CA LYS A 69 6.17 21.39 -11.77
C LYS A 69 5.83 21.72 -13.23
N ASN A 70 5.07 20.87 -13.91
CA ASN A 70 4.82 20.94 -15.36
C ASN A 70 6.12 20.97 -16.19
N GLU A 71 7.14 20.24 -15.74
CA GLU A 71 8.39 20.05 -16.50
C GLU A 71 8.23 18.87 -17.46
N PRO A 72 8.79 18.94 -18.69
CA PRO A 72 8.72 17.85 -19.66
C PRO A 72 9.54 16.64 -19.21
N GLU A 73 9.02 15.44 -19.53
CA GLU A 73 9.69 14.16 -19.30
C GLU A 73 9.22 13.15 -20.36
N ASP A 74 10.15 12.43 -20.97
CA ASP A 74 9.85 11.50 -22.06
C ASP A 74 9.34 10.16 -21.50
N GLU A 75 10.15 9.48 -20.69
CA GLU A 75 9.79 8.21 -20.02
C GLU A 75 9.84 8.37 -18.49
N CYS A 76 8.71 8.18 -17.82
CA CYS A 76 8.59 8.30 -16.37
C CYS A 76 7.95 7.05 -15.75
N ASP A 77 8.61 6.49 -14.73
CA ASP A 77 8.14 5.34 -13.93
C ASP A 77 7.26 5.74 -12.73
N LYS A 78 6.96 7.04 -12.58
CA LYS A 78 6.20 7.61 -11.45
C LYS A 78 4.79 8.00 -11.88
N LEU A 79 3.92 8.22 -10.89
CA LEU A 79 2.53 8.62 -11.15
C LEU A 79 2.43 10.08 -11.56
N HIS A 80 1.75 10.33 -12.68
CA HIS A 80 1.35 11.65 -13.16
C HIS A 80 -0.07 11.96 -12.69
N LEU A 81 -0.20 12.28 -11.40
CA LEU A 81 -1.47 12.57 -10.74
C LEU A 81 -1.36 13.83 -9.88
N CYS A 82 -2.42 14.64 -9.86
CA CYS A 82 -2.46 15.84 -9.03
C CYS A 82 -2.54 15.48 -7.54
N ARG A 83 -1.49 15.81 -6.77
CA ARG A 83 -1.44 15.59 -5.32
C ARG A 83 -2.60 16.29 -4.58
N PHE A 84 -3.05 17.44 -5.05
CA PHE A 84 -4.17 18.16 -4.43
C PHE A 84 -5.51 17.47 -4.70
N TYR A 85 -5.70 16.90 -5.89
CA TYR A 85 -6.90 16.14 -6.22
C TYR A 85 -7.03 14.89 -5.33
N MET A 86 -5.94 14.12 -5.18
CA MET A 86 -5.89 12.95 -4.29
C MET A 86 -6.17 13.29 -2.81
N ARG A 87 -5.97 14.55 -2.40
CA ARG A 87 -6.24 15.04 -1.04
C ARG A 87 -7.60 15.74 -0.91
N GLY A 88 -8.39 15.82 -1.98
CA GLY A 88 -9.66 16.54 -2.01
C GLY A 88 -9.53 18.07 -1.90
N LYS A 89 -8.37 18.64 -2.25
CA LYS A 89 -8.04 20.07 -2.10
C LYS A 89 -7.68 20.76 -3.42
N CYS A 90 -7.94 20.12 -4.56
CA CYS A 90 -7.68 20.75 -5.86
C CYS A 90 -8.67 21.89 -6.07
N LYS A 91 -8.15 23.09 -6.32
CA LYS A 91 -8.98 24.20 -6.81
C LYS A 91 -9.26 23.90 -8.28
N ARG A 92 -10.54 23.82 -8.65
CA ARG A 92 -10.96 23.70 -10.05
C ARG A 92 -10.56 24.94 -10.83
#